data_AF-A0A7Y3R907-F1
#
_entry.id   AF-A0A7Y3R907-F1
#
_cell.length_a   1.000
_cell.length_b   1.000
_cell.length_c   1.000
_cell.angle_alpha   90.00
_cell.angle_beta   90.00
_cell.angle_gamma   90.00
#
_symmetry.space_group_name_H-M   'P 1'
#
loop_
_entity.id
_entity.type
_entity.pdbx_description
1 polymer ?
#
loop_
_entity_poly.entity_id
_entity_poly.type
_entity_poly.pdbx_seq_one_letter_code
_entity_poly.pdbx_strand_id
1 'polypeptide(L)'
;MYIDKSLMYIFLFMFFGGTFYKFSKIHRPEKLHGKLEGFLEFKSNSIIIDKDEYLLDEIEKIEIVNNDYYGKSTGSSRGFDSNFSNGVDNRLILILKNKQRIQCMFELYYEYDMGKVDDILINYYLAGKLNFDQLLKIFKVKGKEEIEDFKQSIENATTTNSSL
;
A
#
# COMPACT_ATOMS: atom_id res chain seq x y z
N MET A 1 32.05 19.52 -45.58
CA MET A 1 32.36 20.44 -44.47
C MET A 1 31.15 21.20 -43.90
N TYR A 2 30.14 21.62 -44.68
CA TYR A 2 28.87 22.14 -44.11
C TYR A 2 27.89 21.03 -43.71
N ILE A 3 27.83 19.95 -44.50
CA ILE A 3 26.98 18.77 -44.25
C ILE A 3 27.30 18.12 -42.90
N ASP A 4 28.57 18.09 -42.51
CA ASP A 4 29.05 17.49 -41.25
C ASP A 4 28.56 18.27 -40.02
N LYS A 5 28.55 19.60 -40.10
CA LYS A 5 28.05 20.46 -39.02
C LYS A 5 26.53 20.35 -38.88
N SER A 6 25.79 20.32 -39.99
CA SER A 6 24.34 20.10 -39.95
C SER A 6 23.95 18.74 -39.38
N LEU A 7 24.68 17.67 -39.73
CA LEU A 7 24.48 16.34 -39.13
C LEU A 7 24.74 16.36 -37.62
N MET A 8 25.82 17.02 -37.18
CA MET A 8 26.13 17.18 -35.76
C MET A 8 24.99 17.90 -35.00
N TYR A 9 24.43 18.97 -35.55
CA TYR A 9 23.29 19.67 -34.93
C TYR A 9 22.02 18.80 -34.88
N ILE A 10 21.76 17.99 -35.91
CA ILE A 10 20.64 17.03 -35.91
C ILE A 10 20.83 15.98 -34.81
N PHE A 11 22.03 15.42 -34.66
CA PHE A 11 22.33 14.47 -33.59
C PHE A 11 22.19 15.10 -32.19
N LEU A 12 22.67 16.33 -32.02
CA LEU A 12 22.50 17.07 -30.77
C LEU A 12 21.01 17.26 -30.45
N PHE A 13 20.22 17.69 -31.44
CA PHE A 13 18.80 17.93 -31.25
C PHE A 13 18.03 16.64 -30.92
N MET A 14 18.35 15.52 -31.56
CA MET A 14 17.77 14.21 -31.21
C MET A 14 18.17 13.76 -29.81
N PHE A 15 19.44 13.96 -29.42
CA PHE A 15 19.95 13.58 -28.10
C PHE A 15 19.31 14.43 -26.98
N PHE A 16 19.30 15.76 -27.13
CA PHE A 16 18.68 16.67 -26.17
C PHE A 16 17.16 16.54 -26.16
N GLY A 17 16.51 16.40 -27.32
CA GLY A 17 15.06 16.17 -27.40
C GLY A 17 14.64 14.85 -26.74
N GLY A 18 15.38 13.77 -26.97
CA GLY A 18 15.11 12.46 -26.36
C GLY A 18 15.33 12.46 -24.84
N THR A 19 16.36 13.14 -24.35
CA THR A 19 16.61 13.29 -22.91
C THR A 19 15.55 14.17 -22.24
N PHE A 20 15.21 15.32 -22.81
CA PHE A 20 14.18 16.22 -22.27
C PHE A 20 12.79 15.56 -22.20
N TYR A 21 12.44 14.75 -23.20
CA TYR A 21 11.20 13.97 -23.20
C TYR A 21 11.17 12.93 -22.07
N LYS A 22 12.28 12.23 -21.82
CA LYS A 22 12.40 11.29 -20.69
C LYS A 22 12.26 12.02 -19.35
N PHE A 23 12.91 13.18 -19.17
CA PHE A 23 12.79 13.99 -17.95
C PHE A 23 11.35 14.50 -17.70
N SER A 24 10.60 14.81 -18.76
CA SER A 24 9.21 15.27 -18.65
C SER A 24 8.25 14.17 -18.17
N LYS A 25 8.57 12.89 -18.43
CA LYS A 25 7.78 11.72 -18.00
C LYS A 25 8.21 11.12 -16.67
N ILE A 26 9.42 11.45 -16.20
CA ILE A 26 9.97 10.90 -14.95
C ILE A 26 9.06 11.17 -13.75
N HIS A 27 8.21 12.20 -13.73
CA HIS A 27 7.41 12.53 -12.55
C HIS A 27 5.97 11.99 -12.55
N ARG A 28 5.57 11.20 -13.54
CA ARG A 28 4.17 10.73 -13.63
C ARG A 28 4.08 9.28 -13.22
N PRO A 29 3.23 8.94 -12.22
CA PRO A 29 2.88 7.56 -11.90
C PRO A 29 2.31 6.80 -13.08
N GLU A 30 2.38 5.47 -12.99
CA GLU A 30 1.81 4.59 -13.99
C GLU A 30 0.31 4.83 -14.10
N LYS A 31 -0.23 4.64 -15.30
CA LYS A 31 -1.67 4.79 -15.48
C LYS A 31 -2.37 3.62 -14.79
N LEU A 32 -3.50 3.91 -14.15
CA LEU A 32 -4.36 2.86 -13.64
C LEU A 32 -4.90 2.02 -14.81
N HIS A 33 -4.58 0.73 -14.79
CA HIS A 33 -5.12 -0.24 -15.74
C HIS A 33 -6.41 -0.85 -15.18
N GLY A 34 -7.51 -0.08 -15.25
CA GLY A 34 -8.80 -0.47 -14.70
C GLY A 34 -9.53 0.73 -14.09
N LYS A 35 -10.41 0.47 -13.13
CA LYS A 35 -11.08 1.49 -12.31
C LYS A 35 -11.01 1.10 -10.85
N LEU A 36 -10.82 2.08 -9.98
CA LEU A 36 -10.99 1.95 -8.54
C LEU A 36 -12.41 2.40 -8.22
N GLU A 37 -13.26 1.47 -7.79
CA GLU A 37 -14.67 1.71 -7.48
C GLU A 37 -15.00 1.11 -6.11
N GLY A 38 -15.87 1.77 -5.35
CA GLY A 38 -16.23 1.40 -3.97
C GLY A 38 -15.34 2.04 -2.92
N PHE A 39 -15.49 1.60 -1.67
CA PHE A 39 -14.70 2.05 -0.53
C PHE A 39 -14.36 0.89 0.41
N LEU A 40 -13.24 1.02 1.12
CA LEU A 40 -12.82 0.11 2.17
C LEU A 40 -12.83 0.90 3.48
N GLU A 41 -13.61 0.45 4.46
CA GLU A 41 -13.69 1.08 5.78
C GLU A 41 -13.40 0.05 6.87
N PHE A 42 -12.47 0.39 7.76
CA PHE A 42 -12.18 -0.39 8.95
C PHE A 42 -12.95 0.19 10.13
N LYS A 43 -13.73 -0.64 10.83
CA LYS A 43 -14.47 -0.28 12.06
C LYS A 43 -14.08 -1.21 13.19
N SER A 44 -14.25 -0.80 14.45
CA SER A 44 -13.82 -1.62 15.60
C SER A 44 -14.37 -3.04 15.61
N ASN A 45 -15.61 -3.25 15.14
CA ASN A 45 -16.30 -4.55 15.15
C ASN A 45 -16.69 -5.08 13.77
N SER A 46 -16.31 -4.40 12.69
CA SER A 46 -16.64 -4.81 11.33
C SER A 46 -15.69 -4.23 10.29
N ILE A 47 -15.70 -4.81 9.09
CA ILE A 47 -15.01 -4.29 7.92
C ILE A 47 -16.04 -4.12 6.81
N ILE A 48 -16.08 -2.94 6.19
CA ILE A 48 -16.98 -2.66 5.06
C ILE A 48 -16.17 -2.67 3.78
N ILE A 49 -16.63 -3.46 2.82
CA ILE A 49 -16.10 -3.52 1.47
C ILE A 49 -17.25 -3.15 0.52
N ASP A 50 -17.17 -1.96 -0.07
CA ASP A 50 -18.25 -1.33 -0.84
C ASP A 50 -19.56 -1.28 -0.05
N LYS A 51 -20.53 -2.15 -0.34
CA LYS A 51 -21.84 -2.18 0.32
C LYS A 51 -21.98 -3.29 1.35
N ASP A 52 -21.03 -4.22 1.38
CA ASP A 52 -21.09 -5.40 2.22
C ASP A 52 -20.33 -5.13 3.52
N GLU A 53 -21.01 -5.34 4.64
CA GLU A 53 -20.43 -5.28 5.98
C GLU A 53 -20.13 -6.70 6.48
N TYR A 54 -18.89 -6.92 6.89
CA TYR A 54 -18.43 -8.19 7.47
C TYR A 54 -18.14 -7.98 8.94
N LEU A 55 -18.93 -8.61 9.82
CA LEU A 55 -18.72 -8.51 11.26
C LEU A 55 -17.44 -9.25 11.67
N LEU A 56 -16.70 -8.69 12.63
CA LEU A 56 -15.46 -9.28 13.13
C LEU A 56 -15.68 -10.69 13.71
N ASP A 57 -16.87 -10.94 14.25
CA ASP A 57 -17.31 -12.23 14.75
C ASP A 57 -17.53 -13.27 13.65
N GLU A 58 -17.80 -12.86 12.41
CA GLU A 58 -17.96 -13.76 11.26
C GLU A 58 -16.63 -14.05 10.56
N ILE A 59 -15.64 -13.18 10.79
CA ILE A 59 -14.30 -13.30 10.24
C ILE A 59 -13.48 -14.27 11.10
N GLU A 60 -12.87 -15.26 10.45
CA GLU A 60 -11.91 -16.19 11.05
C GLU A 60 -10.49 -15.60 11.01
N LYS A 61 -10.10 -15.02 9.87
CA LYS A 61 -8.75 -14.46 9.68
C LYS A 61 -8.77 -13.28 8.72
N ILE A 62 -7.91 -12.30 8.97
CA ILE A 62 -7.67 -11.13 8.13
C ILE A 62 -6.23 -11.22 7.59
N GLU A 63 -6.03 -10.87 6.33
CA GLU A 63 -4.70 -10.65 5.76
C GLU A 63 -4.65 -9.34 4.99
N ILE A 64 -3.67 -8.49 5.31
CA ILE A 64 -3.47 -7.19 4.65
C ILE A 64 -2.07 -7.16 4.05
N VAL A 65 -1.98 -6.69 2.81
CA VAL A 65 -0.72 -6.32 2.17
C VAL A 65 -0.86 -4.89 1.67
N ASN A 66 -0.03 -4.01 2.24
CA ASN A 66 -0.06 -2.56 2.04
C ASN A 66 1.33 -2.05 1.60
N ASN A 67 1.98 -2.73 0.67
CA ASN A 67 3.36 -2.40 0.29
C ASN A 67 3.45 -1.38 -0.83
N ASP A 68 2.33 -1.07 -1.49
CA ASP A 68 2.28 -0.18 -2.63
C ASP A 68 1.62 1.14 -2.26
N TYR A 69 2.12 2.25 -2.80
CA TYR A 69 1.55 3.58 -2.56
C TYR A 69 1.85 4.51 -3.73
N TYR A 70 1.03 5.54 -3.86
CA TYR A 70 1.15 6.49 -4.95
C TYR A 70 2.54 7.13 -5.00
N GLY A 71 3.19 7.07 -6.15
CA GLY A 71 4.53 7.63 -6.33
C GLY A 71 5.65 6.76 -5.72
N LYS A 72 5.38 5.51 -5.32
CA LYS A 72 6.43 4.57 -4.93
C LYS A 72 7.30 4.22 -6.13
N SER A 73 8.63 4.31 -5.98
CA SER A 73 9.56 3.87 -7.02
C SER A 73 9.47 2.35 -7.22
N THR A 74 9.15 1.91 -8.44
CA THR A 74 9.03 0.48 -8.80
C THR A 74 10.37 -0.14 -9.21
N GLY A 75 11.43 0.67 -9.36
CA GLY A 75 12.75 0.23 -9.79
C GLY A 75 12.81 -0.35 -11.21
N SER A 76 11.68 -0.39 -11.93
CA SER A 76 11.59 -0.99 -13.26
C SER A 76 11.89 0.02 -14.36
N SER A 77 13.16 0.29 -14.66
CA SER A 77 13.55 1.15 -15.79
C SER A 77 13.35 0.50 -17.17
N ARG A 78 12.53 -0.56 -17.28
CA ARG A 78 12.35 -1.31 -18.53
C ARG A 78 11.29 -0.63 -19.39
N GLY A 79 11.71 0.25 -20.29
CA GLY A 79 10.87 0.83 -21.34
C GLY A 79 10.68 2.35 -21.25
N PHE A 80 9.59 2.83 -21.86
CA PHE A 80 9.16 4.25 -21.84
C PHE A 80 8.01 4.50 -20.84
N ASP A 81 7.73 3.52 -19.98
CA ASP A 81 6.67 3.56 -18.98
C ASP A 81 7.14 4.26 -17.69
N SER A 82 6.18 4.60 -16.84
CA SER A 82 6.44 5.22 -15.54
C SER A 82 7.24 4.29 -14.63
N ASN A 83 8.17 4.86 -13.86
CA ASN A 83 8.91 4.15 -12.79
C ASN A 83 8.25 4.30 -11.41
N PHE A 84 7.04 4.85 -11.37
CA PHE A 84 6.32 5.22 -10.17
C PHE A 84 4.97 4.51 -10.14
N SER A 85 4.66 3.86 -9.03
CA SER A 85 3.42 3.15 -8.82
C SER A 85 2.23 4.11 -8.69
N ASN A 86 1.06 3.65 -9.10
CA ASN A 86 -0.22 4.30 -8.83
C ASN A 86 -0.78 3.96 -7.44
N GLY A 87 -0.15 3.05 -6.69
CA GLY A 87 -0.51 2.74 -5.31
C GLY A 87 -1.65 1.77 -5.13
N VAL A 88 -2.06 1.01 -6.16
CA VAL A 88 -3.23 0.12 -6.11
C VAL A 88 -2.89 -1.37 -5.89
N ASP A 89 -1.62 -1.75 -5.87
CA ASP A 89 -1.20 -3.15 -5.60
C ASP A 89 -1.18 -3.46 -4.09
N ASN A 90 -2.27 -3.10 -3.42
CA ASN A 90 -2.57 -3.45 -2.04
C ASN A 90 -3.79 -4.34 -2.00
N ARG A 91 -3.86 -5.23 -1.00
CA ARG A 91 -4.97 -6.17 -0.87
C ARG A 91 -5.36 -6.43 0.57
N LEU A 92 -6.66 -6.61 0.75
CA LEU A 92 -7.29 -7.15 1.94
C LEU A 92 -7.90 -8.50 1.58
N ILE A 93 -7.68 -9.50 2.42
CA ILE A 93 -8.28 -10.82 2.31
C ILE A 93 -8.97 -11.12 3.64
N LEU A 94 -10.26 -11.43 3.59
CA LEU A 94 -11.02 -11.96 4.72
C LEU A 94 -11.27 -13.44 4.48
N ILE A 95 -10.94 -14.26 5.48
CA ILE A 95 -11.37 -15.65 5.54
C ILE A 95 -12.47 -15.69 6.59
N LEU A 96 -13.69 -15.98 6.16
CA LEU A 96 -14.86 -16.08 7.02
C LEU A 96 -14.93 -17.45 7.70
N LYS A 97 -15.66 -17.57 8.80
CA LYS A 97 -15.86 -18.83 9.55
C LYS A 97 -16.47 -19.94 8.69
N ASN A 98 -17.27 -19.58 7.68
CA ASN A 98 -17.82 -20.51 6.69
C ASN A 98 -16.80 -20.92 5.61
N LYS A 99 -15.52 -20.53 5.77
CA LYS A 99 -14.40 -20.76 4.84
C LYS A 99 -14.49 -19.99 3.52
N GLN A 100 -15.45 -19.08 3.37
CA GLN A 100 -15.50 -18.17 2.23
C GLN A 100 -14.35 -17.18 2.30
N ARG A 101 -13.73 -16.93 1.14
CA ARG A 101 -12.64 -15.99 0.98
C ARG A 101 -13.12 -14.75 0.24
N ILE A 102 -13.14 -13.62 0.93
CA ILE A 102 -13.42 -12.30 0.35
C ILE A 102 -12.10 -11.61 0.10
N GLN A 103 -11.95 -10.97 -1.06
CA GLN A 103 -10.75 -10.23 -1.41
C GLN A 103 -11.12 -8.90 -2.06
N CYS A 104 -10.46 -7.82 -1.64
CA CYS A 104 -10.51 -6.55 -2.33
C CYS A 104 -9.09 -5.97 -2.50
N MET A 105 -8.91 -5.21 -3.58
CA MET A 105 -7.73 -4.38 -3.79
C MET A 105 -8.05 -2.95 -3.35
N PHE A 106 -7.04 -2.20 -2.93
CA PHE A 106 -7.24 -0.82 -2.48
C PHE A 106 -6.04 0.07 -2.83
N GLU A 107 -6.30 1.37 -2.91
CA GLU A 107 -5.27 2.39 -3.13
C GLU A 107 -4.71 2.90 -1.82
N LEU A 108 -3.41 3.18 -1.77
CA LEU A 108 -2.80 4.01 -0.74
C LEU A 108 -2.09 5.18 -1.38
N TYR A 109 -2.21 6.35 -0.74
CA TYR A 109 -1.57 7.55 -1.23
C TYR A 109 -0.20 7.76 -0.58
N TYR A 110 -0.06 7.38 0.70
CA TYR A 110 1.19 7.44 1.45
C TYR A 110 1.59 6.09 2.04
N GLU A 111 2.90 5.86 2.18
CA GLU A 111 3.47 4.62 2.70
C GLU A 111 2.92 4.19 4.07
N TYR A 112 2.63 5.16 4.93
CA TYR A 112 2.21 4.95 6.32
C TYR A 112 0.70 5.21 6.54
N ASP A 113 -0.10 5.25 5.47
CA ASP A 113 -1.54 5.55 5.59
C ASP A 113 -2.32 4.56 6.47
N MET A 114 -1.87 3.29 6.54
CA MET A 114 -2.47 2.30 7.45
C MET A 114 -2.28 2.64 8.93
N GLY A 115 -1.32 3.51 9.27
CA GLY A 115 -1.15 4.04 10.63
C GLY A 115 -2.31 4.91 11.11
N LYS A 116 -3.17 5.40 10.20
CA LYS A 116 -4.37 6.19 10.56
C LYS A 116 -5.48 5.36 11.21
N VAL A 117 -5.40 4.04 11.12
CA VAL A 117 -6.37 3.07 11.66
C VAL A 117 -5.68 2.08 12.59
N ASP A 118 -4.59 2.50 13.22
CA ASP A 118 -3.73 1.66 14.04
C ASP A 118 -4.47 1.01 15.21
N ASP A 119 -5.25 1.78 15.97
CA ASP A 119 -6.08 1.30 17.07
C ASP A 119 -7.04 0.18 16.62
N ILE A 120 -7.64 0.33 15.44
CA ILE A 120 -8.58 -0.64 14.88
C ILE A 120 -7.86 -1.94 14.50
N LEU A 121 -6.69 -1.83 13.88
CA LEU A 121 -5.89 -3.00 13.50
C LEU A 121 -5.31 -3.73 14.72
N ILE A 122 -4.92 -2.98 15.75
CA ILE A 122 -4.51 -3.55 17.05
C ILE A 122 -5.70 -4.29 17.68
N ASN A 123 -6.91 -3.73 17.64
CA ASN A 123 -8.11 -4.42 18.13
C ASN A 123 -8.37 -5.73 17.37
N TYR A 124 -8.19 -5.76 16.05
CA TYR A 124 -8.32 -7.00 15.28
C TYR A 124 -7.26 -8.04 15.65
N TYR A 125 -6.03 -7.61 15.96
CA TYR A 125 -4.99 -8.48 16.50
C TYR A 125 -5.38 -9.04 17.88
N LEU A 126 -5.84 -8.18 18.79
CA LEU A 126 -6.30 -8.59 20.12
C LEU A 126 -7.49 -9.55 20.06
N ALA A 127 -8.37 -9.39 19.06
CA ALA A 127 -9.46 -10.30 18.75
C ALA A 127 -9.03 -11.61 18.04
N GLY A 128 -7.73 -11.81 17.83
CA GLY A 128 -7.16 -13.01 17.22
C GLY A 128 -7.36 -13.13 15.71
N LYS A 129 -7.73 -12.03 15.02
CA LYS A 129 -8.03 -12.02 13.58
C LYS A 129 -6.81 -11.74 12.72
N LEU A 130 -5.83 -11.06 13.29
CA LEU A 130 -4.51 -10.80 12.70
C LEU A 130 -3.43 -11.51 13.53
N ASN A 131 -2.32 -11.88 12.90
CA ASN A 131 -1.13 -12.29 13.63
C ASN A 131 -0.15 -11.12 13.81
N PHE A 132 0.75 -11.25 14.78
CA PHE A 132 1.71 -10.18 15.11
C PHE A 132 2.63 -9.87 13.92
N ASP A 133 3.11 -10.88 13.19
CA ASP A 133 3.95 -10.68 11.99
C ASP A 133 3.25 -9.87 10.90
N GLN A 134 1.95 -10.03 10.72
CA GLN A 134 1.15 -9.20 9.82
C GLN A 134 1.08 -7.78 10.33
N LEU A 135 0.90 -7.59 11.64
CA LEU A 135 0.86 -6.27 12.26
C LEU A 135 2.17 -5.49 12.00
N LEU A 136 3.32 -6.15 12.22
CA LEU A 136 4.64 -5.58 11.92
C LEU A 136 4.79 -5.20 10.44
N LYS A 137 4.31 -6.06 9.52
CA LYS A 137 4.33 -5.79 8.08
C LYS A 137 3.43 -4.63 7.66
N ILE A 138 2.27 -4.48 8.31
CA ILE A 138 1.33 -3.40 8.03
C ILE A 138 1.95 -2.07 8.46
N PHE A 139 2.48 -2.00 9.67
CA PHE A 139 3.08 -0.78 10.23
C PHE A 139 4.54 -0.55 9.82
N LYS A 140 5.10 -1.41 8.98
CA LYS A 140 6.49 -1.33 8.48
C LYS A 140 7.56 -1.36 9.58
N VAL A 141 7.24 -1.95 10.74
CA VAL A 141 8.15 -2.11 11.87
C VAL A 141 9.14 -3.23 11.58
N LYS A 142 10.45 -2.94 11.68
CA LYS A 142 11.51 -3.90 11.30
C LYS A 142 12.65 -3.97 12.30
N GLY A 143 12.95 -2.88 13.02
CA GLY A 143 14.02 -2.84 14.00
C GLY A 143 13.71 -3.71 15.21
N LYS A 144 14.72 -4.37 15.79
CA LYS A 144 14.51 -5.19 16.99
C LYS A 144 13.98 -4.38 18.17
N GLU A 145 14.55 -3.20 18.39
CA GLU A 145 14.09 -2.25 19.41
C GLU A 145 12.67 -1.77 19.10
N GLU A 146 12.39 -1.36 17.86
CA GLU A 146 11.05 -0.94 17.42
C GLU A 146 9.99 -2.04 17.63
N ILE A 147 10.34 -3.31 17.40
CA ILE A 147 9.45 -4.46 17.63
C ILE A 147 9.13 -4.60 19.11
N GLU A 148 10.12 -4.46 19.99
CA GLU A 148 9.93 -4.56 21.44
C GLU A 148 9.08 -3.40 21.97
N ASP A 149 9.39 -2.17 21.54
CA ASP A 149 8.61 -0.97 21.87
C ASP A 149 7.16 -1.13 21.40
N PHE A 150 6.96 -1.63 20.18
CA PHE A 150 5.62 -1.85 19.64
C PHE A 150 4.86 -2.92 20.43
N LYS A 151 5.52 -4.02 20.82
CA LYS A 151 4.92 -5.05 21.67
C LYS A 151 4.50 -4.49 23.03
N GLN A 152 5.37 -3.70 23.67
CA GLN A 152 5.06 -3.04 24.94
C GLN A 152 3.87 -2.07 24.81
N SER A 153 3.77 -1.35 23.69
CA SER A 153 2.64 -0.44 23.43
C SER A 153 1.29 -1.19 23.39
N ILE A 154 1.25 -2.39 22.82
CA ILE A 154 0.04 -3.23 22.75
C ILE A 154 -0.32 -3.78 24.14
N GLU A 155 0.67 -4.20 24.93
CA GLU A 155 0.45 -4.70 26.29
C GLU A 155 -0.15 -3.60 27.21
N ASN A 156 0.34 -2.37 27.09
CA ASN A 156 -0.18 -1.22 27.82
C ASN A 156 -1.62 -0.87 27.41
N ALA A 157 -1.93 -0.93 26.10
CA ALA A 157 -3.28 -0.71 25.58
C ALA A 157 -4.27 -1.77 26.13
N THR A 158 -3.83 -3.02 26.26
CA THR A 158 -4.64 -4.12 26.79
C THR A 158 -4.96 -3.91 28.28
N THR A 159 -3.99 -3.46 29.07
CA THR A 159 -4.14 -3.23 30.51
C THR A 159 -5.13 -2.10 30.82
N THR A 160 -5.12 -1.05 30.00
CA THR A 160 -6.05 0.09 30.12
C THR A 160 -7.50 -0.31 29.85
N ASN A 161 -7.74 -1.19 28.87
CA ASN A 161 -9.08 -1.69 28.56
C ASN A 161 -9.63 -2.68 29.60
N SER A 162 -8.76 -3.31 30.40
CA SER A 162 -9.16 -4.25 31.46
C SER A 162 -9.45 -3.60 32.82
N SER A 163 -9.22 -2.29 32.95
CA SER A 163 -9.41 -1.52 34.19
C SER A 163 -10.65 -0.59 34.15
N LEU A 164 -11.51 -0.77 33.15
CA LEU A 164 -12.83 -0.16 32.99
C LEU A 164 -13.91 -1.24 33.03
#